data_AF-A0A8T4FMU6-F1
#
_entry.id   AF-A0A8T4FMU6-F1
#
_cell.length_a   1.000
_cell.length_b   1.000
_cell.length_c   1.000
_cell.angle_alpha   90.00
_cell.angle_beta   90.00
_cell.angle_gamma   90.00
#
_symmetry.space_group_name_H-M   'P 1'
#
loop_
_entity.id
_entity.type
_entity.pdbx_description
1 polymer ?
#
loop_
_entity_poly.entity_id
_entity_poly.type
_entity_poly.pdbx_seq_one_letter_code
_entity_poly.pdbx_strand_id
1 'polypeptide(L)'
;MSKRVAIGAGVAVVLLLVLAAGVYSVDWSEQNSSDAPHEIPTFPTDDEDSIWADEDQTELREDSLAYSIFEKYGMILLPLAILMFGAMVGGVCISREEVEGE
;
A
#
# COMPACT_ATOMS: atom_id res chain seq x y z
N MET A 1 -13.95 25.22 18.58
CA MET A 1 -13.53 24.23 17.56
C MET A 1 -14.61 24.17 16.48
N SER A 2 -14.27 24.43 15.22
CA SER A 2 -15.24 24.45 14.12
C SER A 2 -15.78 23.04 13.86
N LYS A 3 -17.08 22.89 13.52
CA LYS A 3 -17.69 21.61 13.15
C LYS A 3 -16.90 20.87 12.06
N ARG A 4 -16.28 21.63 11.14
CA ARG A 4 -15.44 21.07 10.07
C ARG A 4 -14.16 20.43 10.60
N VAL A 5 -13.53 21.05 11.61
CA VAL A 5 -12.33 20.52 12.26
C VAL A 5 -12.65 19.25 13.04
N ALA A 6 -13.81 19.18 13.71
CA ALA A 6 -14.25 17.98 14.42
C ALA A 6 -14.52 16.81 13.47
N ILE A 7 -15.12 17.06 12.30
CA ILE A 7 -15.36 16.03 11.27
C ILE A 7 -14.03 15.57 10.68
N GLY A 8 -13.11 16.49 10.35
CA GLY A 8 -11.79 16.15 9.84
C GLY A 8 -10.98 15.29 10.81
N ALA A 9 -10.98 15.65 12.10
CA ALA A 9 -10.32 14.87 13.15
C ALA A 9 -10.95 13.47 13.30
N GLY A 10 -12.28 13.37 13.23
CA GLY A 10 -12.98 12.08 13.28
C GLY A 10 -12.59 11.15 12.13
N VAL A 11 -12.57 11.67 10.90
CA VAL A 11 -12.15 10.90 9.71
C VAL A 11 -10.69 10.46 9.81
N ALA A 12 -9.79 11.34 10.28
CA ALA A 12 -8.39 11.00 10.46
C ALA A 12 -8.20 9.85 11.47
N VAL A 13 -8.94 9.86 12.59
CA VAL A 13 -8.88 8.79 13.59
C VAL A 13 -9.39 7.46 13.02
N VAL A 14 -10.48 7.48 12.26
CA VAL A 14 -11.01 6.27 11.60
C VAL A 14 -10.01 5.71 10.60
N LEU A 15 -9.39 6.57 9.76
CA LEU A 15 -8.35 6.15 8.82
C LEU A 15 -7.14 5.55 9.53
N LEU A 16 -6.71 6.15 10.64
CA LEU A 16 -5.60 5.64 11.44
C LEU A 16 -5.90 4.27 12.05
N LEU A 17 -7.15 4.02 12.48
CA LEU A 17 -7.58 2.71 12.96
C LEU A 17 -7.58 1.65 11.86
N VAL A 18 -8.03 1.99 10.65
CA VAL A 18 -7.99 1.07 9.49
C VAL A 18 -6.55 0.73 9.13
N LEU A 19 -5.65 1.72 9.15
CA LEU A 19 -4.21 1.56 8.97
C LEU A 19 -3.62 0.60 9.99
N ALA A 20 -3.89 0.83 11.28
CA ALA A 20 -3.38 0.00 12.37
C ALA A 20 -3.91 -1.45 12.27
N ALA A 21 -5.18 -1.62 11.93
CA ALA A 21 -5.77 -2.94 11.73
C ALA A 21 -5.13 -3.69 10.55
N GLY A 22 -4.91 -3.02 9.42
CA GLY A 22 -4.27 -3.60 8.25
C GLY A 22 -2.80 -3.98 8.47
N VAL A 23 -2.08 -3.23 9.30
CA VAL A 23 -0.72 -3.59 9.71
C VAL A 23 -0.75 -4.81 10.65
N TYR A 24 -1.69 -4.86 11.59
CA TYR A 24 -1.77 -5.95 12.56
C TYR A 24 -2.29 -7.26 11.96
N SER A 25 -3.09 -7.20 10.90
CA SER A 25 -3.62 -8.39 10.22
C SER A 25 -2.58 -9.14 9.39
N VAL A 26 -1.41 -8.56 9.15
CA VAL A 26 -0.32 -9.21 8.41
C VAL A 26 0.62 -9.89 9.40
N ASP A 27 0.92 -11.16 9.17
CA ASP A 27 1.90 -11.89 9.96
C ASP A 27 3.32 -11.52 9.53
N TRP A 28 3.94 -10.62 10.30
CA TRP A 28 5.30 -10.15 10.08
C TRP A 28 6.37 -11.16 10.53
N SER A 29 5.99 -12.17 11.31
CA SER A 29 6.94 -13.12 11.92
C SER A 29 7.48 -14.15 10.92
N GLU A 30 6.67 -14.52 9.93
CA GLU A 30 7.08 -15.44 8.85
C GLU A 30 8.05 -14.77 7.86
N GLN A 31 7.91 -13.46 7.63
CA GLN A 31 8.58 -12.70 6.56
C GLN A 31 9.84 -11.93 6.99
N ASN A 32 10.01 -11.64 8.29
CA ASN A 32 11.25 -11.04 8.84
C ASN A 32 12.22 -12.10 9.37
N SER A 33 12.09 -13.35 8.92
CA SER A 33 12.91 -14.48 9.35
C SER A 33 14.35 -14.44 8.79
N SER A 34 14.67 -13.49 7.91
CA SER A 34 16.02 -13.27 7.40
C SER A 34 16.63 -11.96 7.91
N ASP A 35 17.75 -12.08 8.63
CA ASP A 35 18.60 -10.96 9.04
C ASP A 35 19.42 -10.35 7.87
N ALA A 36 19.31 -10.91 6.65
CA ALA A 36 20.01 -10.46 5.46
C ALA A 36 19.05 -10.20 4.28
N PRO A 37 19.34 -9.20 3.42
CA PRO A 37 18.57 -8.99 2.20
C PRO A 37 18.70 -10.21 1.29
N HIS A 38 17.57 -10.84 0.97
CA HIS A 38 17.51 -11.90 -0.04
C HIS A 38 17.17 -11.30 -1.40
N GLU A 39 17.93 -11.73 -2.41
CA GLU A 39 17.64 -11.40 -3.81
C GLU A 39 16.33 -12.07 -4.23
N ILE A 40 15.40 -11.26 -4.72
CA ILE A 40 14.12 -11.69 -5.27
C ILE A 40 14.30 -11.68 -6.79
N PRO A 41 13.91 -12.73 -7.53
CA PRO A 41 14.12 -12.79 -8.98
C PRO A 41 13.51 -11.57 -9.68
N THR A 42 14.36 -10.79 -10.36
CA THR A 42 13.95 -9.64 -11.17
C THR A 42 13.44 -10.12 -12.52
N PHE A 43 12.12 -10.11 -12.67
CA PHE A 43 11.33 -10.17 -13.91
C PHE A 43 12.03 -10.78 -15.12
N PRO A 44 11.82 -12.07 -15.37
CA PRO A 44 11.98 -12.58 -16.71
C PRO A 44 10.60 -12.63 -17.36
N THR A 45 10.52 -12.38 -18.66
CA THR A 45 9.26 -12.10 -19.36
C THR A 45 9.18 -12.82 -20.68
N ASP A 46 9.54 -14.10 -20.74
CA ASP A 46 9.20 -14.96 -21.88
C ASP A 46 8.96 -16.40 -21.39
N ASP A 47 7.74 -16.87 -21.63
CA ASP A 47 7.15 -18.22 -21.54
C ASP A 47 7.31 -19.05 -20.23
N GLU A 48 8.49 -19.17 -19.61
CA GLU A 48 8.67 -19.87 -18.31
C GLU A 48 8.61 -18.91 -17.10
N ASP A 49 8.60 -17.61 -17.36
CA ASP A 49 8.64 -16.54 -16.35
C ASP A 49 7.39 -15.64 -16.38
N SER A 50 6.31 -16.17 -16.94
CA SER A 50 4.96 -15.64 -16.78
C SER A 50 4.62 -15.44 -15.30
N ILE A 51 4.01 -14.29 -14.95
CA ILE A 51 3.44 -14.06 -13.60
C ILE A 51 2.23 -14.97 -13.31
N TRP A 52 1.71 -15.62 -14.35
CA TRP A 52 0.53 -16.47 -14.30
C TRP A 52 0.94 -17.94 -14.22
N ALA A 53 0.25 -18.69 -13.35
CA ALA A 53 0.45 -20.11 -13.10
C ALA A 53 -0.23 -21.00 -14.15
N ASP A 54 -1.13 -20.40 -14.96
CA ASP A 54 -1.92 -21.07 -15.97
C ASP A 54 -1.92 -20.26 -17.28
N GLU A 55 -2.04 -20.95 -18.42
CA GLU A 55 -2.15 -20.36 -19.76
C GLU A 55 -3.37 -19.43 -19.89
N ASP A 56 -4.41 -19.67 -19.08
CA ASP A 56 -5.64 -18.87 -19.03
C ASP A 56 -5.50 -17.55 -18.23
N GLN A 57 -4.34 -17.26 -17.64
CA GLN A 57 -4.05 -16.02 -16.90
C GLN A 57 -5.06 -15.71 -15.77
N THR A 58 -5.55 -16.75 -15.11
CA THR A 58 -6.55 -16.65 -14.03
C THR A 58 -5.92 -16.71 -12.64
N GLU A 59 -4.77 -17.37 -12.52
CA GLU A 59 -4.08 -17.61 -11.26
C GLU A 59 -2.65 -17.06 -11.33
N LEU A 60 -2.25 -16.27 -10.33
CA LEU A 60 -0.91 -15.72 -10.24
C LEU A 60 0.02 -16.76 -9.58
N ARG A 61 1.25 -16.92 -10.08
CA ARG A 61 2.19 -17.84 -9.44
C ARG A 61 2.60 -17.32 -8.07
N GLU A 62 2.68 -18.23 -7.10
CA GLU A 62 3.01 -17.89 -5.71
C GLU A 62 4.41 -17.27 -5.54
N ASP A 63 5.33 -17.55 -6.46
CA ASP A 63 6.69 -16.99 -6.52
C ASP A 63 6.74 -15.62 -7.24
N SER A 64 5.63 -15.15 -7.81
CA SER A 64 5.57 -13.88 -8.51
C SER A 64 5.42 -12.69 -7.55
N LEU A 65 6.06 -11.57 -7.94
CA LEU A 65 5.93 -10.30 -7.21
C LEU A 65 4.47 -9.82 -7.16
N ALA A 66 3.70 -10.07 -8.22
CA ALA A 66 2.30 -9.69 -8.30
C ALA A 66 1.44 -10.47 -7.28
N TYR A 67 1.65 -11.78 -7.13
CA TYR A 67 1.00 -12.59 -6.09
C TYR A 67 1.36 -12.08 -4.69
N SER A 68 2.65 -11.84 -4.44
CA SER A 68 3.08 -11.27 -3.16
C SER A 68 2.43 -9.92 -2.88
N ILE A 69 2.39 -9.01 -3.85
CA ILE A 69 1.86 -7.65 -3.68
C ILE A 69 0.34 -7.63 -3.53
N PHE A 70 -0.39 -8.36 -4.38
CA PHE A 70 -1.85 -8.27 -4.45
C PHE A 70 -2.56 -9.30 -3.58
N GLU A 71 -2.03 -10.52 -3.46
CA GLU A 71 -2.66 -11.56 -2.65
C GLU A 71 -2.12 -11.59 -1.22
N LYS A 72 -0.80 -11.53 -1.03
CA LYS A 72 -0.20 -11.56 0.33
C LYS A 72 -0.22 -10.18 1.01
N TYR A 73 0.05 -9.11 0.27
CA TYR A 73 0.15 -7.73 0.80
C TYR A 73 -0.98 -6.78 0.33
N GLY A 74 -1.99 -7.28 -0.37
CA GLY A 74 -3.06 -6.45 -0.92
C GLY A 74 -3.76 -5.58 0.12
N MET A 75 -3.89 -6.09 1.35
CA MET A 75 -4.50 -5.34 2.45
C MET A 75 -3.64 -4.15 2.93
N ILE A 76 -2.31 -4.20 2.76
CA ILE A 76 -1.38 -3.09 3.07
C ILE A 76 -1.35 -2.05 1.93
N LEU A 77 -1.69 -2.44 0.70
CA LEU A 77 -1.79 -1.48 -0.41
C LEU A 77 -2.89 -0.44 -0.20
N LEU A 78 -4.01 -0.82 0.42
CA LEU A 78 -5.11 0.11 0.74
C LEU A 78 -4.65 1.29 1.63
N PRO A 79 -4.05 1.07 2.81
CA PRO A 79 -3.56 2.15 3.64
C PRO A 79 -2.42 2.94 2.97
N LEU A 80 -1.54 2.29 2.21
CA LEU A 80 -0.48 2.95 1.44
C LEU A 80 -1.08 3.94 0.41
N ALA A 81 -2.11 3.52 -0.33
CA ALA A 81 -2.78 4.35 -1.33
C ALA A 81 -3.47 5.56 -0.69
N ILE A 82 -4.14 5.37 0.45
CA ILE A 82 -4.76 6.46 1.22
C ILE A 82 -3.69 7.45 1.70
N LEU A 83 -2.54 6.96 2.15
CA LEU A 83 -1.43 7.78 2.61
C LEU A 83 -0.83 8.61 1.46
N MET A 84 -0.58 8.00 0.30
CA MET A 84 -0.08 8.72 -0.88
C MET A 84 -1.08 9.76 -1.39
N PHE A 85 -2.37 9.42 -1.42
CA PHE A 85 -3.42 10.36 -1.80
C PHE A 85 -3.52 11.54 -0.80
N GLY A 86 -3.47 11.24 0.50
CA GLY A 86 -3.46 12.26 1.55
C GLY A 86 -2.25 13.20 1.45
N ALA A 87 -1.07 12.65 1.19
CA ALA A 87 0.15 13.43 0.96
C ALA A 87 0.03 14.35 -0.26
N MET A 88 -0.55 13.86 -1.37
CA MET A 88 -0.78 14.65 -2.58
C MET A 88 -1.75 15.81 -2.33
N VAL A 89 -2.89 15.55 -1.69
CA VAL A 89 -3.88 16.59 -1.36
C VAL A 89 -3.30 17.63 -0.40
N GLY A 90 -2.57 17.17 0.63
CA GLY A 90 -1.89 18.05 1.57
C GLY A 90 -0.87 18.95 0.88
N GLY A 91 -0.05 18.39 -0.01
CA GLY A 91 0.92 19.15 -0.82
C GLY A 91 0.24 20.24 -1.65
N VAL A 92 -0.86 19.92 -2.35
CA VAL A 92 -1.60 20.90 -3.16
C VAL A 92 -2.21 22.02 -2.31
N CYS A 93 -2.76 21.69 -1.13
CA CYS A 93 -3.32 22.68 -0.23
C CYS A 93 -2.25 23.63 0.31
N ILE A 94 -1.10 23.11 0.74
CA ILE A 94 0.03 23.91 1.23
C ILE A 94 0.54 24.81 0.11
N SER A 95 0.78 24.26 -1.09
CA SER A 95 1.25 25.06 -2.23
C SER A 95 0.26 26.15 -2.66
N ARG A 96 -1.06 25.97 -2.45
CA ARG A 96 -2.04 27.04 -2.68
C ARG A 96 -2.00 28.11 -1.60
N GLU A 97 -1.89 27.74 -0.33
CA GLU A 97 -1.80 28.71 0.77
C GLU A 97 -0.55 29.60 0.65
N GLU A 98 0.57 29.05 0.18
CA GLU A 98 1.80 29.81 -0.05
C GLU A 98 1.68 30.85 -1.18
N VAL A 99 0.84 30.61 -2.20
CA VAL A 99 0.64 31.53 -3.34
C VAL A 99 -0.48 32.55 -3.08
N GLU A 100 -1.53 32.15 -2.36
CA GLU A 100 -2.67 33.01 -2.03
C GLU A 100 -2.41 33.90 -0.79
N GLY A 101 -1.34 33.61 -0.03
CA GLY A 101 -0.92 34.34 1.16
C GLY A 101 -0.01 35.56 0.91
N GLU A 102 0.33 35.86 -0.35
CA GLU A 102 1.00 37.10 -0.79
C GLU A 102 0.00 38.11 -1.41
#